data_AF-A0A264W7S8-F1
#
_entry.id   AF-A0A264W7S8-F1
#
_cell.length_a   1.000
_cell.length_b   1.000
_cell.length_c   1.000
_cell.angle_alpha   90.00
_cell.angle_beta   90.00
_cell.angle_gamma   90.00
#
_symmetry.space_group_name_H-M   'P 1'
#
loop_
_entity.id
_entity.type
_entity.pdbx_description
1 polymer ?
#
loop_
_entity_poly.entity_id
_entity_poly.type
_entity_poly.pdbx_seq_one_letter_code
_entity_poly.pdbx_strand_id
1 'polypeptide(L)' 'MELKEYIGKKIKRWREARGYSQEDLALMINTTKQTISRYETGARHANQDVLF' A
#
# COMPACT_ATOMS: atom_id res chain seq x y z
N MET A 1 6.42 -3.75 15.22
CA MET A 1 5.73 -3.26 14.01
C MET A 1 6.79 -3.07 12.95
N GLU A 2 6.70 -3.81 11.85
CA GLU A 2 7.64 -3.68 10.74
C GLU A 2 7.49 -2.30 10.07
N LEU A 3 8.60 -1.64 9.70
CA LEU A 3 8.61 -0.29 9.12
C LEU A 3 7.67 -0.15 7.91
N LYS A 4 7.60 -1.19 7.08
CA LYS A 4 6.69 -1.29 5.92
C LYS A 4 5.21 -1.16 6.30
N GLU A 5 4.81 -1.75 7.42
CA GLU A 5 3.42 -1.74 7.88
C GLU A 5 3.05 -0.37 8.47
N TYR A 6 4.00 0.27 9.16
CA TYR A 6 3.82 1.64 9.65
C TYR A 6 3.63 2.64 8.50
N ILE A 7 4.47 2.54 7.45
CA ILE A 7 4.37 3.38 6.26
C ILE A 7 3.04 3.14 5.53
N GLY A 8 2.65 1.88 5.33
CA GLY A 8 1.38 1.52 4.68
C GLY A 8 0.16 2.10 5.40
N LYS A 9 0.12 2.00 6.74
CA LYS A 9 -0.93 2.62 7.56
C LYS A 9 -0.97 4.13 7.43
N LYS A 10 0.18 4.80 7.30
CA LYS A 10 0.24 6.26 7.09
C LYS A 10 -0.28 6.67 5.72
N ILE A 11 0.09 5.95 4.66
CA ILE A 11 -0.41 6.19 3.30
C ILE A 11 -1.94 6.11 3.30
N LYS A 12 -2.51 5.02 3.86
CA LYS A 12 -3.95 4.83 3.98
C LYS A 12 -4.63 5.98 4.72
N ARG A 13 -4.11 6.34 5.91
CA ARG A 13 -4.65 7.42 6.73
C ARG A 13 -4.72 8.75 5.98
N TRP A 14 -3.65 9.11 5.27
CA TRP A 14 -3.58 10.39 4.57
C TRP A 14 -4.39 10.42 3.28
N ARG A 15 -4.56 9.28 2.61
CA ARG A 15 -5.46 9.10 1.48
C ARG A 15 -6.92 9.31 1.91
N GLU A 16 -7.33 8.63 2.98
CA GLU A 16 -8.69 8.72 3.53
C GLU A 16 -8.99 10.11 4.10
N ALA A 17 -8.03 10.74 4.79
CA ALA A 17 -8.17 12.10 5.29
C ALA A 17 -8.37 13.15 4.17
N ARG A 18 -7.98 12.83 2.93
CA ARG A 18 -8.19 13.68 1.75
C ARG A 18 -9.40 13.26 0.92
N GLY A 19 -10.15 12.24 1.34
CA GLY A 19 -11.33 11.76 0.63
C GLY A 19 -11.03 10.98 -0.64
N TYR A 20 -9.80 10.51 -0.82
CA TYR A 20 -9.39 9.80 -2.04
C TYR A 20 -9.66 8.29 -1.91
N SER A 21 -10.17 7.68 -2.99
CA SER A 21 -10.13 6.23 -3.17
C SER A 21 -8.70 5.76 -3.51
N GLN A 22 -8.47 4.44 -3.44
CA GLN A 22 -7.16 3.88 -3.86
C GLN A 22 -6.92 4.13 -5.35
N GLU A 23 -7.97 4.11 -6.17
CA GLU A 23 -7.95 4.48 -7.58
C GLU A 23 -7.57 5.95 -7.78
N ASP A 24 -8.14 6.89 -7.02
CA ASP A 24 -7.81 8.31 -7.15
C ASP A 24 -6.33 8.57 -6.84
N LEU A 25 -5.83 7.99 -5.74
CA LEU A 25 -4.41 8.10 -5.39
C LEU A 25 -3.52 7.44 -6.46
N ALA A 26 -3.96 6.31 -7.02
CA ALA A 26 -3.22 5.62 -8.07
C ALA A 26 -3.09 6.48 -9.33
N LEU A 27 -4.19 7.12 -9.76
CA LEU A 27 -4.20 8.04 -10.89
C LEU A 27 -3.30 9.25 -10.65
N MET A 28 -3.32 9.83 -9.44
CA MET A 28 -2.49 11.00 -9.09
C MET A 28 -0.99 10.74 -9.17
N ILE A 29 -0.55 9.52 -8.83
CA ILE A 29 0.88 9.15 -8.84
C ILE A 29 1.26 8.24 -10.01
N ASN A 30 0.39 8.16 -11.03
CA ASN A 30 0.58 7.34 -12.24
C ASN A 30 0.95 5.88 -11.93
N THR A 31 0.17 5.23 -11.08
CA THR A 31 0.31 3.82 -10.73
C THR A 31 -1.04 3.10 -10.79
N THR A 32 -1.11 1.87 -10.30
CA THR A 32 -2.34 1.07 -10.26
C THR A 32 -2.92 0.98 -8.85
N LYS A 33 -4.23 0.77 -8.75
CA LYS A 33 -4.92 0.50 -7.47
C LYS A 33 -4.26 -0.64 -6.70
N GLN A 34 -3.85 -1.70 -7.41
CA GLN A 34 -3.19 -2.87 -6.84
C GLN A 34 -1.87 -2.49 -6.17
N THR A 35 -1.11 -1.57 -6.77
CA THR A 35 0.13 -1.04 -6.17
C THR A 35 -0.16 -0.25 -4.90
N ILE A 36 -1.17 0.62 -4.89
CA ILE A 36 -1.59 1.35 -3.68
C ILE A 36 -2.02 0.38 -2.58
N SER A 37 -2.83 -0.62 -2.92
CA SER A 37 -3.25 -1.65 -1.97
C SER A 37 -2.07 -2.40 -1.36
N ARG A 38 -1.06 -2.77 -2.17
CA ARG A 38 0.19 -3.40 -1.69
C ARG A 38 0.98 -2.50 -0.74
N TYR A 39 1.07 -1.20 -1.04
CA TYR A 39 1.71 -0.24 -0.14
C TYR A 39 0.96 -0.13 1.18
N GLU A 40 -0.37 -0.02 1.16
CA GLU A 40 -1.20 0.16 2.36
C GLU A 40 -1.24 -1.07 3.26
N THR A 41 -1.18 -2.27 2.67
CA THR A 41 -1.20 -3.55 3.39
C THR A 41 0.17 -4.00 3.87
N GLY A 42 1.25 -3.34 3.42
CA GLY A 42 2.62 -3.79 3.71
C GLY A 42 2.95 -5.15 3.07
N ALA A 43 2.15 -5.59 2.10
CA ALA A 43 2.27 -6.88 1.43
C ALA A 43 3.41 -6.86 0.41
N ARG A 44 4.65 -6.89 0.91
CA ARG A 44 5.64 -7.83 0.42
C ARG A 44 5.58 -9.01 1.38
N HIS A 45 4.71 -9.97 1.07
CA HIS A 45 5.01 -11.35 1.44
C HIS A 45 6.37 -11.62 0.81
N ALA A 46 7.42 -11.75 1.63
CA ALA A 46 8.45 -12.67 1.22
C ALA A 46 7.70 -13.97 0.98
N ASN A 47 7.78 -14.52 -0.23
CA ASN A 47 7.51 -15.94 -0.41
C ASN A 47 8.36 -16.65 0.64
N GLN A 48 7.73 -17.08 1.74
CA GLN A 48 8.38 -18.03 2.64
C GLN A 48 8.48 -19.41 1.97
N ASP A 49 7.84 -19.59 0.81
CA ASP A 49 7.73 -20.87 0.08
C ASP A 49 8.58 -20.95 -1.22
N VAL A 50 9.67 -20.19 -1.37
CA VAL A 50 10.61 -20.39 -2.50
C VAL A 50 12.04 -20.73 -2.04
N LEU A 51 12.17 -21.38 -0.88
CA LEU A 51 13.44 -22.02 -0.45
C LEU A 51 13.21 -23.38 0.24
N PHE A 52 12.35 -24.23 -0.35
CA PHE A 52 12.47 -25.69 -0.24
C PHE A 52 12.37 -26.29 -1.65
#